data_AF-A0A7K0CBX3-F1
#
_entry.id   AF-A0A7K0CBX3-F1
#
_cell.length_a   1.000
_cell.length_b   1.000
_cell.length_c   1.000
_cell.angle_alpha   90.00
_cell.angle_beta   90.00
_cell.angle_gamma   90.00
#
_symmetry.space_group_name_H-M   'P 1'
#
loop_
_entity.id
_entity.type
_entity.pdbx_description
1 polymer ?
#
loop_
_entity_poly.entity_id
_entity_poly.type
_entity_poly.pdbx_seq_one_letter_code
_entity_poly.pdbx_strand_id
1 'polypeptide(L)'
;MTYLLGTFAAFALLTFTGAPATAHAPAESPAVSAAAHCGYYNGKATTKRGDHGDRVREIQCIINRWNGGSPLKVDGDFGPRTESWVVYFQDVRGLKVDGIVGPQTWKSLRAV
;
A
#
# COMPACT_ATOMS: atom_id res chain seq x y z
N MET A 1 4.87 2.68 -70.11
CA MET A 1 5.92 1.81 -70.68
C MET A 1 7.19 2.03 -69.85
N THR A 2 7.87 1.10 -69.17
CA THR A 2 7.85 -0.37 -69.09
C THR A 2 8.77 -0.77 -67.91
N TYR A 3 8.38 -1.82 -67.18
CA TYR A 3 9.02 -2.75 -66.22
C TYR A 3 10.58 -2.76 -66.06
N LEU A 4 11.20 -2.84 -64.86
CA LEU A 4 11.28 -3.90 -63.81
C LEU A 4 12.58 -4.72 -63.92
N LEU A 5 13.17 -5.03 -62.74
CA LEU A 5 14.24 -6.00 -62.35
C LEU A 5 15.43 -5.25 -61.70
N GLY A 6 15.84 -5.46 -60.45
CA GLY A 6 15.55 -6.53 -59.49
C GLY A 6 16.85 -6.94 -58.82
N THR A 7 17.12 -6.47 -57.60
CA THR A 7 18.07 -7.13 -56.67
C THR A 7 17.55 -6.95 -55.25
N PHE A 8 16.95 -8.03 -54.74
CA PHE A 8 16.56 -8.19 -53.35
C PHE A 8 17.83 -8.41 -52.51
N ALA A 9 18.14 -7.48 -51.62
CA ALA A 9 19.21 -7.63 -50.65
C ALA A 9 18.63 -7.75 -49.24
N ALA A 10 18.85 -8.94 -48.68
CA ALA A 10 18.99 -9.27 -47.26
C ALA A 10 17.82 -8.99 -46.30
N PHE A 11 17.15 -10.09 -45.93
CA PHE A 11 16.48 -10.28 -44.64
C PHE A 11 17.44 -9.89 -43.50
N ALA A 12 17.19 -8.75 -42.87
CA ALA A 12 17.80 -8.41 -41.58
C ALA A 12 17.03 -9.11 -40.47
N LEU A 13 17.73 -10.01 -39.78
CA LEU A 13 17.21 -10.80 -38.66
C LEU A 13 16.61 -9.92 -37.56
N LEU A 14 15.46 -10.36 -37.06
CA LEU A 14 14.93 -10.00 -35.76
C LEU A 14 15.94 -10.39 -34.67
N THR A 15 16.56 -9.41 -34.03
CA THR A 15 16.95 -9.55 -32.62
C THR A 15 16.37 -8.40 -31.83
N PHE A 16 15.20 -8.67 -31.26
CA PHE A 16 14.64 -7.95 -30.13
C PHE A 16 15.62 -8.07 -28.96
N THR A 17 16.62 -7.19 -28.87
CA THR A 17 17.43 -7.03 -27.66
C THR A 17 16.67 -6.12 -26.72
N GLY A 18 15.72 -6.71 -26.00
CA GLY A 18 15.03 -6.06 -24.89
C GLY A 18 16.04 -5.58 -23.86
N ALA A 19 16.00 -4.28 -23.55
CA ALA A 19 16.69 -3.72 -22.40
C ALA A 19 16.04 -4.31 -21.13
N PRO A 20 16.82 -4.78 -20.15
CA PRO A 20 16.26 -5.08 -18.85
C PRO A 20 15.85 -3.73 -18.25
N ALA A 21 14.54 -3.45 -18.25
CA ALA A 21 13.98 -2.65 -17.19
C ALA A 21 14.51 -3.28 -15.91
N THR A 22 15.31 -2.56 -15.15
CA THR A 22 15.59 -2.88 -13.76
C THR A 22 14.25 -2.78 -13.03
N ALA A 23 13.45 -3.83 -13.19
CA ALA A 23 12.44 -4.22 -12.26
C ALA A 23 13.21 -4.38 -10.94
N HIS A 24 12.97 -3.44 -10.04
CA HIS A 24 13.13 -3.69 -8.64
C HIS A 24 12.27 -4.93 -8.36
N ALA A 25 12.91 -6.09 -8.37
CA ALA A 25 12.26 -7.34 -8.03
C ALA A 25 11.61 -7.15 -6.65
N PRO A 26 10.42 -7.72 -6.44
CA PRO A 26 9.73 -7.57 -5.18
C PRO A 26 10.61 -8.22 -4.11
N ALA A 27 11.06 -7.43 -3.15
CA ALA A 27 11.45 -7.97 -1.86
C ALA A 27 10.19 -8.48 -1.15
N GLU A 28 9.62 -9.58 -1.66
CA GLU A 28 8.74 -10.44 -0.88
C GLU A 28 9.63 -11.24 0.07
N SER A 29 9.80 -10.70 1.27
CA SER A 29 10.30 -11.37 2.47
C SER A 29 9.80 -10.60 3.70
N PRO A 30 9.31 -11.25 4.76
CA PRO A 30 8.37 -12.36 4.87
C PRO A 30 6.99 -11.82 5.33
N ALA A 31 6.02 -11.66 4.41
CA ALA A 31 4.74 -11.02 4.74
C ALA A 31 3.80 -11.86 5.64
N VAL A 32 4.18 -13.09 6.00
CA VAL A 32 3.28 -14.06 6.66
C VAL A 32 3.56 -14.35 8.13
N SER A 33 4.56 -13.73 8.78
CA SER A 33 4.81 -13.98 10.22
C SER A 33 4.65 -12.76 11.14
N ALA A 34 4.67 -11.53 10.61
CA ALA A 34 4.40 -10.31 11.40
C ALA A 34 2.90 -9.93 11.47
N ALA A 35 2.03 -10.64 10.74
CA ALA A 35 0.59 -10.37 10.67
C ALA A 35 -0.23 -11.06 11.79
N ALA A 36 0.40 -11.86 12.66
CA ALA A 36 -0.35 -12.67 13.61
C ALA A 36 -0.84 -11.90 14.85
N HIS A 37 -0.17 -10.80 15.25
CA HIS A 37 -0.62 -9.97 16.36
C HIS A 37 -0.25 -8.50 16.09
N CYS A 38 -1.22 -7.59 16.18
CA CYS A 38 -0.91 -6.15 16.24
C CYS A 38 -0.10 -5.85 17.52
N GLY A 39 0.75 -4.84 17.48
CA GLY A 39 1.75 -4.56 18.52
C GLY A 39 2.96 -3.74 18.04
N TYR A 40 2.87 -3.09 16.89
CA TYR A 40 3.93 -2.23 16.34
C TYR A 40 4.10 -0.95 17.18
N TYR A 41 3.02 -0.45 17.77
CA TYR A 41 3.05 0.80 18.52
C TYR A 41 2.05 0.82 19.69
N ASN A 42 2.52 1.16 20.90
CA ASN A 42 1.70 1.20 22.11
C ASN A 42 1.38 2.63 22.62
N GLY A 43 1.91 3.66 21.95
CA GLY A 43 1.75 5.05 22.37
C GLY A 43 0.43 5.69 21.94
N LYS A 44 0.43 7.03 21.85
CA LYS A 44 -0.75 7.84 21.52
C LYS A 44 -0.42 9.10 20.70
N ALA A 45 0.75 9.13 20.07
CA ALA A 45 1.16 10.26 19.25
C ALA A 45 0.18 10.44 18.08
N THR A 46 -0.14 11.70 17.79
CA THR A 46 -1.03 12.02 16.67
C THR A 46 -0.40 11.51 15.38
N THR A 47 -1.19 10.76 14.60
CA THR A 47 -0.75 10.18 13.32
C THR A 47 -1.74 10.56 12.23
N LYS A 48 -1.27 11.03 11.08
CA LYS A 48 -2.07 11.56 9.96
C LYS A 48 -1.45 11.23 8.61
N ARG A 49 -2.13 11.60 7.51
CA ARG A 49 -1.61 11.41 6.15
C ARG A 49 -0.19 11.95 5.97
N GLY A 50 0.63 11.15 5.32
CA GLY A 50 2.06 11.42 5.09
C GLY A 50 2.98 10.90 6.20
N ASP A 51 2.45 10.57 7.38
CA ASP A 51 3.24 9.88 8.39
C ASP A 51 3.55 8.44 7.95
N HIS A 52 4.62 7.88 8.51
CA HIS A 52 5.07 6.53 8.21
C HIS A 52 5.63 5.80 9.45
N GLY A 53 5.84 4.49 9.30
CA GLY A 53 6.47 3.63 10.30
C GLY A 53 5.48 2.91 11.23
N ASP A 54 5.96 2.50 12.40
CA ASP A 54 5.26 1.54 13.26
C ASP A 54 3.90 2.01 13.78
N ARG A 55 3.72 3.34 13.94
CA ARG A 55 2.41 3.91 14.29
C ARG A 55 1.38 3.60 13.21
N VAL A 56 1.76 3.73 11.96
CA VAL A 56 0.85 3.48 10.84
C VAL A 56 0.62 1.98 10.67
N ARG A 57 1.65 1.15 10.82
CA ARG A 57 1.49 -0.32 10.79
C ARG A 57 0.51 -0.79 11.85
N GLU A 58 0.57 -0.20 13.05
CA GLU A 58 -0.39 -0.51 14.11
C GLU A 58 -1.82 -0.15 13.70
N ILE A 59 -2.03 1.05 13.15
CA ILE A 59 -3.35 1.47 12.66
C ILE A 59 -3.87 0.50 11.60
N GLN A 60 -3.06 0.20 10.59
CA GLN A 60 -3.42 -0.69 9.48
C GLN A 60 -3.74 -2.11 9.99
N CYS A 61 -2.93 -2.64 10.90
CA CYS A 61 -3.15 -3.95 11.51
C CYS A 61 -4.45 -4.03 12.29
N ILE A 62 -4.69 -3.06 13.19
CA ILE A 62 -5.90 -3.02 14.03
C ILE A 62 -7.15 -2.89 13.15
N ILE A 63 -7.12 -2.01 12.16
CA ILE A 63 -8.25 -1.80 11.23
C ILE A 63 -8.58 -3.10 10.48
N ASN A 64 -7.56 -3.85 10.02
CA ASN A 64 -7.77 -5.14 9.37
C ASN A 64 -8.42 -6.18 10.28
N ARG A 65 -8.16 -6.12 11.60
CA ARG A 65 -8.78 -7.01 12.58
C ARG A 65 -10.23 -6.66 12.89
N TRP A 66 -10.60 -5.38 12.80
CA TRP A 66 -11.97 -4.90 13.06
C TRP A 66 -12.98 -5.33 11.97
N ASN A 67 -12.53 -5.85 10.82
CA ASN A 67 -13.36 -6.42 9.75
C ASN A 67 -14.40 -5.45 9.15
N GLY A 68 -14.05 -4.18 8.95
CA GLY A 68 -14.97 -3.15 8.43
C GLY A 68 -15.06 -3.05 6.90
N GLY A 69 -14.44 -3.96 6.12
CA GLY A 69 -14.24 -3.77 4.68
C GLY A 69 -12.96 -4.40 4.12
N SER A 70 -12.51 -3.93 2.94
CA SER A 70 -11.33 -4.46 2.24
C SER A 70 -10.00 -4.21 2.97
N PRO A 71 -9.16 -5.25 3.17
CA PRO A 71 -7.97 -5.13 3.99
C PRO A 71 -6.97 -4.10 3.46
N LEU A 72 -6.37 -3.35 4.39
CA LEU A 72 -5.21 -2.51 4.16
C LEU A 72 -3.95 -3.38 4.05
N LYS A 73 -2.99 -2.91 3.25
CA LYS A 73 -1.62 -3.40 3.37
C LYS A 73 -1.03 -2.83 4.66
N VAL A 74 -0.31 -3.65 5.42
CA VAL A 74 0.42 -3.22 6.63
C VAL A 74 1.84 -2.81 6.21
N ASP A 75 1.94 -1.77 5.37
CA ASP A 75 3.23 -1.26 4.87
C ASP A 75 3.84 -0.22 5.82
N GLY A 76 3.01 0.45 6.61
CA GLY A 76 3.42 1.54 7.47
C GLY A 76 3.37 2.89 6.78
N ASP A 77 2.71 3.04 5.64
CA ASP A 77 2.55 4.31 4.95
C ASP A 77 1.14 4.86 5.14
N PHE A 78 1.00 6.06 5.72
CA PHE A 78 -0.31 6.67 5.93
C PHE A 78 -0.74 7.36 4.64
N GLY A 79 -1.12 6.54 3.67
CA GLY A 79 -1.61 6.97 2.37
C GLY A 79 -3.11 7.30 2.36
N PRO A 80 -3.65 7.66 1.18
CA PRO A 80 -5.07 7.98 1.01
C PRO A 80 -6.01 6.86 1.48
N ARG A 81 -5.63 5.61 1.23
CA ARG A 81 -6.44 4.45 1.62
C ARG A 81 -6.52 4.31 3.14
N THR A 82 -5.41 4.49 3.85
CA THR A 82 -5.40 4.46 5.33
C THR A 82 -6.23 5.60 5.90
N GLU A 83 -6.16 6.80 5.33
CA GLU A 83 -7.01 7.92 5.79
C GLU A 83 -8.50 7.64 5.60
N SER A 84 -8.91 7.17 4.42
CA SER A 84 -10.33 6.85 4.17
C SER A 84 -10.86 5.83 5.19
N TRP A 85 -10.02 4.88 5.57
CA TRP A 85 -10.34 3.91 6.61
C TRP A 85 -10.43 4.52 8.00
N VAL A 86 -9.53 5.44 8.36
CA VAL A 86 -9.59 6.17 9.63
C VAL A 86 -10.85 7.03 9.70
N VAL A 87 -11.20 7.73 8.62
CA VAL A 87 -12.43 8.51 8.50
C VAL A 87 -13.65 7.61 8.71
N TYR A 88 -13.73 6.47 8.01
CA TYR A 88 -14.82 5.52 8.18
C TYR A 88 -14.89 4.96 9.60
N PHE A 89 -13.75 4.59 10.18
CA PHE A 89 -13.68 4.11 11.55
C PHE A 89 -14.18 5.16 12.55
N GLN A 90 -13.77 6.42 12.37
CA GLN A 90 -14.21 7.53 13.22
C GLN A 90 -15.72 7.73 13.13
N ASP A 91 -16.29 7.68 11.92
CA ASP A 91 -17.74 7.82 11.69
C ASP A 91 -18.54 6.72 12.41
N VAL A 92 -18.17 5.45 12.19
CA VAL A 92 -18.85 4.30 12.81
C VAL A 92 -18.70 4.29 14.34
N ARG A 93 -17.61 4.85 14.89
CA ARG A 93 -17.36 4.94 16.33
C ARG A 93 -17.90 6.22 16.98
N GLY A 94 -18.53 7.11 16.22
CA GLY A 94 -19.04 8.39 16.73
C GLY A 94 -17.94 9.32 17.25
N LEU A 95 -16.75 9.22 16.66
CA LEU A 95 -15.63 10.11 16.95
C LEU A 95 -15.68 11.34 16.04
N LYS A 96 -14.82 12.33 16.33
CA LYS A 96 -14.58 13.42 15.39
C LYS A 96 -14.01 12.83 14.08
N VAL A 97 -14.71 13.08 12.97
CA VAL A 97 -14.36 12.60 11.64
C VAL A 97 -13.41 13.60 10.97
N ASP A 98 -12.12 13.47 11.22
CA ASP A 98 -11.08 14.35 10.68
C ASP A 98 -9.91 13.61 10.00
N GLY A 99 -9.96 12.28 9.93
CA GLY A 99 -8.93 11.46 9.29
C GLY A 99 -7.62 11.40 10.08
N ILE A 100 -7.58 11.96 11.29
CA ILE A 100 -6.40 12.03 12.15
C ILE A 100 -6.54 11.06 13.31
N VAL A 101 -5.54 10.19 13.51
CA VAL A 101 -5.49 9.28 14.64
C VAL A 101 -4.89 10.00 15.85
N GLY A 102 -5.75 10.69 16.59
CA GLY A 102 -5.44 11.32 17.87
C GLY A 102 -5.61 10.37 19.07
N PRO A 103 -5.38 10.85 20.31
CA PRO A 103 -5.46 10.01 21.52
C PRO A 103 -6.81 9.29 21.71
N GLN A 104 -7.94 9.93 21.34
CA GLN A 104 -9.26 9.30 21.42
C GLN A 104 -9.44 8.20 20.37
N THR A 105 -9.00 8.45 19.14
CA THR A 105 -9.02 7.44 18.06
C THR A 105 -8.11 6.25 18.41
N TRP A 106 -6.92 6.50 18.95
CA TRP A 106 -6.02 5.45 19.45
C TRP A 106 -6.63 4.59 20.56
N LYS A 107 -7.41 5.21 21.46
CA LYS A 107 -8.13 4.48 22.51
C LYS A 107 -9.22 3.60 21.89
N SER A 108 -9.97 4.12 20.92
CA SER A 108 -11.05 3.38 20.26
C SER A 108 -10.51 2.24 19.39
N LEU A 109 -9.43 2.45 18.63
CA LEU A 109 -8.76 1.42 17.83
C LEU A 109 -8.34 0.23 18.70
N ARG A 110 -7.79 0.46 19.88
CA ARG A 110 -7.37 -0.63 20.78
C ARG A 110 -8.51 -1.31 21.54
N ALA A 111 -9.73 -0.79 21.42
CA ALA A 111 -10.91 -1.34 22.05
C ALA A 111 -11.76 -2.18 21.06
N VAL A 112 -11.23 -2.45 19.86
CA VAL A 112 -11.89 -3.30 18.85
C VAL A 112 -11.63 -4.79 19.05
#